data_AF-A0A4Y9F7T5-F1
#
_entry.id   AF-A0A4Y9F7T5-F1
#
_cell.length_a   1.000
_cell.length_b   1.000
_cell.length_c   1.000
_cell.angle_alpha   90.00
_cell.angle_beta   90.00
_cell.angle_gamma   90.00
#
_symmetry.space_group_name_H-M   'P 1'
#
loop_
_entity.id
_entity.type
_entity.pdbx_description
1 polymer ?
#
loop_
_entity_poly.entity_id
_entity_poly.type
_entity_poly.pdbx_seq_one_letter_code
_entity_poly.pdbx_strand_id
1 'polypeptide(L)'
;MQSNGSEKTAQEQNTKVVLMGAGIGMAILVALLAWAIVQSAREESVLGWILAGIIAAWLGIAAYLLVNVNRTLVAQRKAYEEHAVKRAEYESDVHTEKLAHSFQICLVQSKVIAEQLEVNDENSRDMINRAIDTINFTAKNGMELAREGA
;
A
#
# COMPACT_ATOMS: atom_id res chain seq x y z
N MET A 1 1.31 -21.60 -2.59
CA MET A 1 1.60 -20.18 -2.23
C MET A 1 3.11 -19.87 -2.38
N GLN A 2 3.71 -20.13 -3.55
CA GLN A 2 5.18 -20.05 -3.76
C GLN A 2 5.64 -19.00 -4.81
N SER A 3 4.75 -18.18 -5.40
CA SER A 3 5.15 -17.21 -6.43
C SER A 3 5.72 -15.88 -5.89
N ASN A 4 5.41 -15.51 -4.64
CA ASN A 4 5.84 -14.22 -4.08
C ASN A 4 7.35 -14.08 -3.85
N GLY A 5 8.10 -15.18 -3.76
CA GLY A 5 9.54 -15.15 -3.54
C GLY A 5 10.33 -14.81 -4.80
N SER A 6 9.97 -15.45 -5.92
CA SER A 6 10.66 -15.28 -7.22
C SER A 6 10.40 -13.89 -7.82
N GLU A 7 9.16 -13.38 -7.70
CA GLU A 7 8.77 -12.06 -8.20
C GLU A 7 9.49 -10.91 -7.49
N LYS A 8 9.63 -10.98 -6.16
CA LYS A 8 10.37 -9.97 -5.38
C LYS A 8 11.85 -9.93 -5.74
N THR A 9 12.50 -11.08 -5.89
CA THR A 9 13.91 -11.16 -6.29
C THR A 9 14.14 -10.66 -7.71
N ALA A 10 13.24 -10.97 -8.64
CA ALA A 10 13.32 -10.51 -10.02
C ALA A 10 13.11 -8.98 -10.13
N GLN A 11 12.16 -8.43 -9.37
CA GLN A 11 11.87 -6.99 -9.37
C GLN A 11 12.99 -6.18 -8.70
N GLU A 12 13.59 -6.70 -7.62
CA GLU A 12 14.74 -6.07 -6.96
C GLU A 12 15.99 -6.10 -7.85
N GLN A 13 16.23 -7.21 -8.55
CA GLN A 13 17.31 -7.32 -9.54
C GLN A 13 17.08 -6.37 -10.73
N ASN A 14 15.86 -6.29 -11.26
CA ASN A 14 15.54 -5.39 -12.37
C ASN A 14 15.75 -3.91 -11.96
N THR A 15 15.33 -3.54 -10.75
CA THR A 15 15.53 -2.20 -10.21
C THR A 15 17.02 -1.87 -10.05
N LYS A 16 17.84 -2.81 -9.55
CA LYS A 16 19.31 -2.64 -9.45
C LYS A 16 19.97 -2.50 -10.82
N VAL A 17 19.57 -3.31 -11.80
CA VAL A 17 20.11 -3.24 -13.18
C VAL A 17 19.74 -1.92 -13.85
N VAL A 18 18.50 -1.45 -13.68
CA VAL A 18 18.06 -0.14 -14.20
C VAL A 18 18.83 1.01 -13.54
N LEU A 19 19.03 0.95 -12.22
CA LEU A 19 19.77 1.99 -11.48
C LEU A 19 21.26 2.01 -11.88
N MET A 20 21.89 0.85 -12.03
CA MET A 20 23.27 0.74 -12.51
C MET A 20 23.41 1.24 -13.95
N GLY A 21 22.46 0.90 -14.83
CA GLY A 21 22.43 1.38 -16.22
C GLY A 21 22.32 2.90 -16.31
N ALA A 22 21.46 3.52 -15.49
CA ALA A 22 21.34 4.98 -15.41
C ALA A 22 22.63 5.64 -14.91
N GLY A 23 23.28 5.07 -13.88
CA GLY A 23 24.55 5.57 -13.36
C GLY A 23 25.70 5.50 -14.37
N ILE A 24 25.79 4.39 -15.11
CA ILE A 24 26.79 4.20 -16.16
C ILE A 24 26.56 5.19 -17.31
N GLY A 25 25.32 5.34 -17.76
CA GLY A 25 24.98 6.31 -18.81
C GLY A 25 25.35 7.75 -18.43
N MET A 26 25.10 8.14 -17.17
CA MET A 26 25.48 9.46 -16.67
C MET A 26 27.00 9.65 -16.60
N ALA A 27 27.76 8.64 -16.19
CA ALA A 27 29.22 8.69 -16.19
C ALA A 27 29.79 8.86 -17.61
N ILE A 28 29.21 8.19 -18.61
CA ILE A 28 29.60 8.33 -20.02
C ILE A 28 29.32 9.75 -20.52
N LEU A 29 28.14 10.32 -20.21
CA LEU A 29 27.81 11.70 -20.59
C LEU A 29 28.77 12.72 -19.97
N VAL A 30 29.14 12.54 -18.70
CA VAL A 30 30.13 13.40 -18.04
C VAL A 30 31.49 13.31 -18.74
N ALA A 31 31.94 12.09 -19.09
CA ALA A 31 33.20 11.89 -19.80
C ALA A 31 33.20 12.53 -21.20
N LEU A 32 32.10 12.38 -21.95
CA LEU A 32 31.92 13.02 -23.25
C LEU A 32 31.89 14.55 -23.16
N LEU A 33 31.25 15.10 -22.12
CA LEU A 33 31.24 16.54 -21.86
C LEU A 33 32.65 17.07 -21.59
N ALA A 34 33.40 16.40 -20.71
CA ALA A 34 34.77 16.79 -20.38
C ALA A 34 35.68 16.72 -21.62
N TRP A 35 35.55 15.65 -22.40
CA TRP A 35 36.29 15.50 -23.66
C TRP A 35 35.94 16.61 -24.66
N ALA A 36 34.65 16.93 -24.82
CA ALA A 36 34.19 17.98 -25.74
C ALA A 36 34.73 19.36 -25.36
N ILE A 37 34.75 19.72 -24.06
CA ILE A 37 35.28 20.99 -23.57
C ILE A 37 36.79 21.09 -23.83
N VAL A 38 37.53 20.01 -23.57
CA VAL A 38 38.99 19.99 -23.77
C VAL A 38 39.33 20.11 -25.27
N GLN A 39 38.54 19.47 -26.13
CA GLN A 39 38.70 19.55 -27.58
C GLN A 39 38.36 20.96 -28.10
N SER A 40 37.24 21.54 -27.66
CA SER A 40 36.81 22.87 -28.09
C SER A 40 37.81 23.95 -27.67
N ALA A 41 38.38 23.83 -26.48
CA ALA A 41 39.41 24.75 -25.97
C ALA A 41 40.73 24.64 -26.71
N ARG A 42 41.05 23.46 -27.28
CA ARG A 42 42.29 23.27 -28.07
C ARG A 42 42.17 23.76 -29.51
N GLU A 43 41.00 23.63 -30.11
CA GLU A 43 40.81 23.92 -31.54
C GLU A 43 40.09 25.24 -31.81
N GLU A 44 39.76 26.04 -30.78
CA GLU A 44 38.94 27.26 -30.89
C GLU A 44 37.63 27.01 -31.69
N SER A 45 37.10 25.78 -31.56
CA SER A 45 36.04 25.28 -32.42
C SER A 45 34.66 25.62 -31.86
N VAL A 46 33.90 26.42 -32.61
CA VAL A 46 32.50 26.79 -32.28
C VAL A 46 31.60 25.54 -32.20
N LEU A 47 31.86 24.52 -33.03
CA LEU A 47 31.10 23.26 -33.01
C LEU A 47 31.28 22.49 -31.71
N GLY A 48 32.49 22.52 -31.13
CA GLY A 48 32.77 21.87 -29.84
C GLY A 48 31.98 22.50 -28.69
N TRP A 49 31.85 23.83 -28.68
CA TRP A 49 31.04 24.54 -27.69
C TRP A 49 29.55 24.26 -27.83
N ILE A 50 29.03 24.14 -29.06
CA ILE A 50 27.63 23.74 -29.32
C ILE A 50 27.38 22.32 -28.77
N LEU A 51 28.28 21.37 -29.07
CA LEU A 51 28.14 20.00 -28.60
C LEU A 51 28.22 19.91 -27.06
N ALA A 52 29.15 20.62 -26.44
CA ALA A 52 29.28 20.68 -24.99
C ALA A 52 27.99 21.24 -24.34
N GLY A 53 27.39 22.27 -24.93
CA GLY A 53 26.11 22.83 -24.47
C GLY A 53 24.97 21.80 -24.52
N ILE A 54 24.88 21.02 -25.59
CA ILE A 54 23.85 19.97 -25.73
C ILE A 54 24.02 18.88 -24.67
N ILE A 55 25.24 18.40 -24.44
CA ILE A 55 25.51 17.38 -23.42
C ILE A 55 25.21 17.91 -22.02
N ALA A 56 25.61 19.15 -21.73
CA ALA A 56 25.33 19.80 -20.44
C ALA A 56 23.82 19.94 -20.19
N ALA A 57 23.04 20.29 -21.22
CA ALA A 57 21.59 20.39 -21.12
C ALA A 57 20.96 19.03 -20.76
N TRP A 58 21.36 17.95 -21.45
CA TRP A 58 20.87 16.59 -21.15
C TRP A 58 21.26 16.12 -19.75
N LEU A 59 22.48 16.41 -19.33
CA LEU A 59 22.97 16.08 -17.99
C LEU A 59 22.19 16.83 -16.91
N GLY A 60 21.88 18.11 -17.15
CA GLY A 60 21.05 18.93 -16.28
C GLY A 60 19.65 18.35 -16.09
N ILE A 61 19.01 17.89 -17.17
CA ILE A 61 17.68 17.23 -17.10
C ILE A 61 17.75 15.93 -16.29
N ALA A 62 18.75 15.10 -16.55
CA ALA A 62 18.94 13.84 -15.81
C ALA A 62 19.14 14.09 -14.31
N ALA A 63 19.99 15.06 -13.95
CA ALA A 63 20.22 15.45 -12.56
C ALA A 63 18.94 16.01 -11.91
N TYR A 64 18.19 16.86 -12.64
CA TYR A 64 16.93 17.42 -12.17
C TYR A 64 15.89 16.33 -11.86
N LEU A 65 15.74 15.34 -12.75
CA LEU A 65 14.83 14.22 -12.54
C LEU A 65 15.27 13.36 -11.34
N LEU A 66 16.55 13.03 -11.24
CA LEU A 66 17.05 12.25 -10.09
C LEU A 66 16.79 12.96 -8.77
N VAL A 67 17.02 14.28 -8.67
CA VAL A 67 16.81 15.02 -7.42
C VAL A 67 15.33 15.18 -7.11
N ASN A 68 14.50 15.62 -8.08
CA ASN A 68 13.10 15.91 -7.82
C ASN A 68 12.25 14.65 -7.67
N VAL A 69 12.46 13.64 -8.51
CA VAL A 69 11.73 12.37 -8.40
C VAL A 69 12.11 11.64 -7.13
N ASN A 70 13.39 11.62 -6.73
CA ASN A 70 13.75 10.99 -5.45
C ASN A 70 13.13 11.73 -4.27
N ARG A 71 13.06 13.07 -4.30
CA ARG A 71 12.39 13.86 -3.25
C ARG A 71 10.90 13.58 -3.18
N THR A 72 10.20 13.52 -4.31
CA THR A 72 8.76 13.25 -4.34
C THR A 72 8.43 11.81 -3.98
N LEU A 73 9.22 10.84 -4.44
CA LEU A 73 9.02 9.42 -4.12
C LEU A 73 9.23 9.12 -2.64
N VAL A 74 10.24 9.73 -2.00
CA VAL A 74 10.47 9.55 -0.56
C VAL A 74 9.35 10.18 0.26
N ALA A 75 8.90 11.38 -0.12
CA ALA A 75 7.75 12.03 0.53
C ALA A 75 6.46 11.21 0.36
N GLN A 76 6.23 10.67 -0.85
CA GLN A 76 5.07 9.81 -1.10
C GLN A 76 5.14 8.50 -0.33
N ARG A 77 6.29 7.82 -0.26
CA ARG A 77 6.43 6.58 0.53
C ARG A 77 6.01 6.78 1.98
N LYS A 78 6.45 7.87 2.62
CA LYS A 78 6.04 8.21 3.99
C LYS A 78 4.54 8.46 4.10
N ALA A 79 3.95 9.19 3.14
CA ALA A 79 2.52 9.42 3.12
C ALA A 79 1.74 8.10 2.93
N TYR A 80 2.20 7.21 2.05
CA TYR A 80 1.60 5.89 1.85
C TYR A 80 1.67 5.03 3.11
N GLU A 81 2.81 5.02 3.81
CA GLU A 81 2.96 4.30 5.08
C GLU A 81 2.01 4.85 6.14
N GLU A 82 1.91 6.17 6.29
CA GLU A 82 0.98 6.80 7.23
C GLU A 82 -0.49 6.49 6.90
N HIS A 83 -0.86 6.55 5.61
CA HIS A 83 -2.21 6.18 5.18
C HIS A 83 -2.49 4.67 5.33
N ALA A 84 -1.48 3.81 5.17
CA ALA A 84 -1.62 2.38 5.38
C ALA A 84 -1.85 2.05 6.87
N VAL A 85 -1.11 2.69 7.77
CA VAL A 85 -1.30 2.55 9.23
C VAL A 85 -2.69 3.05 9.64
N LYS A 86 -3.09 4.25 9.21
CA LYS A 86 -4.43 4.79 9.49
C LYS A 86 -5.56 3.92 8.96
N ARG A 87 -5.37 3.30 7.79
CA ARG A 87 -6.36 2.36 7.22
C ARG A 87 -6.47 1.10 8.07
N ALA A 88 -5.34 0.53 8.49
CA ALA A 88 -5.33 -0.67 9.34
C ALA A 88 -5.96 -0.40 10.72
N GLU A 89 -5.69 0.77 11.31
CA GLU A 89 -6.31 1.21 12.57
C GLU A 89 -7.82 1.36 12.43
N TYR A 90 -8.28 2.08 11.40
CA TYR A 90 -9.72 2.22 11.10
C TYR A 90 -10.40 0.87 10.85
N GLU A 91 -9.74 -0.04 10.13
CA GLU A 91 -10.26 -1.38 9.85
C GLU A 91 -10.39 -2.22 11.13
N SER A 92 -9.42 -2.14 12.03
CA SER A 92 -9.46 -2.76 13.36
C SER A 92 -10.60 -2.21 14.23
N ASP A 93 -10.81 -0.89 14.23
CA ASP A 93 -11.90 -0.26 14.98
C ASP A 93 -13.27 -0.70 14.44
N VAL A 94 -13.45 -0.67 13.11
CA VAL A 94 -14.69 -1.12 12.47
C VAL A 94 -14.92 -2.62 12.71
N HIS A 95 -13.87 -3.42 12.70
CA HIS A 95 -13.94 -4.85 13.00
C HIS A 95 -14.43 -5.08 14.44
N THR A 96 -13.87 -4.35 15.40
CA THR A 96 -14.25 -4.41 16.81
C THR A 96 -15.70 -3.97 17.02
N GLU A 97 -16.15 -2.90 16.35
CA GLU A 97 -17.54 -2.43 16.42
C GLU A 97 -18.53 -3.47 15.86
N LYS A 98 -18.20 -4.12 14.74
CA LYS A 98 -19.03 -5.20 14.17
C LYS A 98 -19.14 -6.41 15.10
N LEU A 99 -18.04 -6.75 15.79
CA LEU A 99 -18.04 -7.81 16.80
C LEU A 99 -18.94 -7.43 17.99
N ALA A 100 -18.79 -6.22 18.51
CA ALA A 100 -19.64 -5.71 19.59
C ALA A 100 -21.13 -5.73 19.19
N HIS A 101 -21.46 -5.31 17.97
CA HIS A 101 -22.83 -5.35 17.46
C HIS A 101 -23.39 -6.78 17.37
N SER A 102 -22.58 -7.74 16.91
CA SER A 102 -22.97 -9.15 16.85
C SER A 102 -23.29 -9.71 18.23
N PHE A 103 -22.50 -9.37 19.25
CA PHE A 103 -22.80 -9.75 20.64
C PHE A 103 -24.05 -9.06 21.19
N GLN A 104 -24.27 -7.79 20.85
CA GLN A 104 -25.48 -7.07 21.26
C GLN A 104 -26.75 -7.74 20.73
N ILE A 105 -26.76 -8.20 19.47
CA ILE A 105 -27.88 -8.94 18.90
C ILE A 105 -28.16 -10.22 19.70
N CYS A 106 -27.13 -11.01 20.03
CA CYS A 106 -27.29 -12.21 20.85
C CYS A 106 -27.88 -11.90 22.23
N LEU A 107 -27.45 -10.81 22.86
CA LEU A 107 -27.97 -10.35 24.15
C LEU A 107 -29.45 -9.96 24.05
N VAL A 108 -29.83 -9.19 23.03
CA VAL A 108 -31.24 -8.80 22.80
C VAL A 108 -32.12 -10.05 22.60
N GLN A 109 -31.68 -11.01 21.78
CA GLN A 109 -32.44 -12.23 21.55
C GLN A 109 -32.51 -13.12 22.81
N SER A 110 -31.47 -13.15 23.64
CA SER A 110 -31.52 -13.87 24.93
C SER A 110 -32.57 -13.28 25.87
N LYS A 111 -32.74 -11.96 25.84
CA LYS A 111 -33.79 -11.27 26.60
C LYS A 111 -35.19 -11.60 26.05
N VAL A 112 -35.35 -11.64 24.73
CA VAL A 112 -36.61 -12.07 24.09
C VAL A 112 -36.99 -13.49 24.50
N ILE A 113 -36.03 -14.41 24.58
CA ILE A 113 -36.28 -15.78 25.06
C ILE A 113 -36.78 -15.77 26.50
N ALA A 114 -36.14 -15.00 27.39
CA ALA A 114 -36.57 -14.88 28.78
C ALA A 114 -38.01 -14.33 28.89
N GLU A 115 -38.33 -13.27 28.14
CA GLU A 115 -39.68 -12.68 28.12
C GLU A 115 -40.73 -13.67 27.61
N GLN A 116 -40.44 -14.41 26.53
CA GLN A 116 -41.38 -15.39 25.98
C GLN A 116 -41.58 -16.62 26.88
N LEU A 117 -40.57 -16.99 27.66
CA LEU A 117 -40.70 -18.03 28.69
C LEU A 117 -41.62 -17.59 29.83
N GLU A 118 -41.64 -16.30 30.17
CA GLU A 118 -42.55 -15.74 31.19
C GLU A 118 -43.99 -15.60 30.68
N VAL A 119 -44.17 -15.13 29.44
CA VAL A 119 -45.49 -14.96 28.80
C VAL A 119 -46.18 -16.31 28.61
N ASN A 120 -45.43 -17.33 28.15
CA ASN A 120 -45.88 -18.72 27.99
C ASN A 120 -47.22 -18.86 27.25
N ASP A 121 -47.37 -18.14 26.13
CA ASP A 121 -48.54 -18.22 25.26
C ASP A 121 -48.39 -19.31 24.18
N GLU A 122 -49.44 -19.50 23.38
CA GLU A 122 -49.50 -20.52 22.33
C GLU A 122 -48.43 -20.33 21.23
N ASN A 123 -47.95 -19.09 21.03
CA ASN A 123 -46.95 -18.71 20.02
C ASN A 123 -45.53 -18.55 20.60
N SER A 124 -45.37 -18.50 21.93
CA SER A 124 -44.10 -18.24 22.60
C SER A 124 -43.02 -19.26 22.20
N ARG A 125 -43.40 -20.53 22.00
CA ARG A 125 -42.46 -21.58 21.55
C ARG A 125 -41.86 -21.28 20.18
N ASP A 126 -42.66 -20.80 19.24
CA ASP A 126 -42.22 -20.48 17.88
C ASP A 126 -41.37 -19.20 17.85
N MET A 127 -41.64 -18.25 18.76
CA MET A 127 -40.81 -17.07 18.93
C MET A 127 -39.46 -17.39 19.56
N ILE A 128 -39.44 -18.27 20.57
CA ILE A 128 -38.20 -18.76 21.20
C ILE A 128 -37.33 -19.49 20.18
N ASN A 129 -37.90 -20.38 19.36
CA ASN A 129 -37.15 -21.09 18.31
C ASN A 129 -36.53 -20.12 17.30
N ARG A 130 -37.27 -19.11 16.85
CA ARG A 130 -36.75 -18.07 15.95
C ARG A 130 -35.66 -17.22 16.57
N ALA A 131 -35.79 -16.89 17.86
CA ALA A 131 -34.76 -16.16 18.60
C ALA A 131 -33.47 -16.99 18.74
N ILE A 132 -33.59 -18.29 19.05
CA ILE A 132 -32.46 -19.23 19.10
C ILE A 132 -31.76 -19.34 17.74
N ASP A 133 -32.52 -19.46 16.64
CA ASP A 133 -31.95 -19.49 15.29
C ASP A 133 -31.16 -18.22 14.96
N THR A 134 -31.70 -17.07 15.35
CA THR A 134 -31.03 -15.77 15.17
C THR A 134 -29.73 -15.67 15.98
N ILE A 135 -29.73 -16.18 17.22
CA ILE A 135 -28.53 -16.26 18.06
C ILE A 135 -27.49 -17.16 17.39
N ASN A 136 -27.87 -18.35 16.94
CA ASN A 136 -26.95 -19.30 16.34
C ASN A 136 -26.32 -18.75 15.05
N PHE A 137 -27.12 -18.12 14.19
CA PHE A 137 -26.63 -17.48 12.97
C PHE A 137 -25.67 -16.33 13.28
N THR A 138 -26.05 -15.43 14.18
CA THR A 138 -25.23 -14.28 14.56
C THR A 138 -23.94 -14.69 15.26
N ALA A 139 -24.00 -15.67 16.16
CA ALA A 139 -22.84 -16.19 16.86
C ALA A 139 -21.85 -16.85 15.90
N LYS A 140 -22.33 -17.59 14.90
CA LYS A 140 -21.47 -18.18 13.87
C LYS A 140 -20.74 -17.10 13.06
N ASN A 141 -21.46 -16.07 12.61
CA ASN A 141 -20.87 -14.95 11.88
C ASN A 141 -19.91 -14.13 12.76
N GLY A 142 -20.26 -13.91 14.02
CA GLY A 142 -19.39 -13.23 15.00
C GLY A 142 -18.11 -14.01 15.29
N MET A 143 -18.17 -15.34 15.36
CA MET A 143 -17.00 -16.19 15.50
C MET A 143 -16.10 -16.21 14.26
N GLU A 144 -16.70 -16.08 13.07
CA GLU A 144 -15.96 -15.92 11.81
C GLU A 144 -15.24 -14.58 11.79
N LEU A 145 -15.94 -13.49 12.09
CA LEU A 145 -15.32 -12.17 12.28
C LEU A 145 -14.18 -12.24 13.30
N ALA A 146 -14.39 -12.83 14.48
CA ALA A 146 -13.36 -12.90 15.52
C ALA A 146 -12.09 -13.65 15.06
N ARG A 147 -12.21 -14.58 14.11
CA ARG A 147 -11.05 -15.27 13.49
C ARG A 147 -10.38 -14.46 12.39
N GLU A 148 -11.10 -13.58 11.71
CA GLU A 148 -10.54 -12.69 10.70
C GLU A 148 -9.72 -11.55 11.33
N GLY A 149 -10.08 -11.12 12.54
CA GLY A 149 -9.36 -10.09 13.30
C GLY A 149 -8.26 -10.59 14.24
N ALA A 150 -8.05 -11.91 14.38
CA ALA A 150 -7.06 -12.54 15.27
C ALA A 150 -5.82 -13.02 14.52
#